data_AF-A0A1H8M0X1-F1
#
_entry.id   AF-A0A1H8M0X1-F1
#
_cell.length_a   1.000
_cell.length_b   1.000
_cell.length_c   1.000
_cell.angle_alpha   90.00
_cell.angle_beta   90.00
_cell.angle_gamma   90.00
#
_symmetry.space_group_name_H-M   'P 1'
#
loop_
_entity.id
_entity.type
_entity.pdbx_description
1 polymer ?
#
loop_
_entity_poly.entity_id
_entity_poly.type
_entity_poly.pdbx_seq_one_letter_code
_entity_poly.pdbx_strand_id
1 'polypeptide(L)'
;MSSVSNSQGIGSGTVSRTVDWAVTLVTILAGLLFAAGGAVLYSSADRSWIAAAVAEGTVHSDGLTDAQLVDALHGLAWWGGIGLAVTGLLFVIAGVAFMAYRTRWHRRRAETGETGPDTTTNAVIGAVVTVVTSFVPISPVLGGAVAGYLGRGDGRNGVRVGAYSGLVTSIPVIVLFAFLIGGAAVVGVEIGVGLGAAAVALILLVALAVTVLTVVGLSALGGYLGVEFSERST
;
A
#
# COMPACT_ATOMS: atom_id res chain seq x y z
N MET A 1 -20.50 32.62 -44.89
CA MET A 1 -21.02 32.58 -43.50
C MET A 1 -21.77 31.27 -43.36
N SER A 2 -21.44 30.28 -42.54
CA SER A 2 -20.41 30.06 -41.52
C SER A 2 -20.30 28.55 -41.36
N SER A 3 -19.06 28.06 -41.25
CA SER A 3 -18.68 26.67 -41.04
C SER A 3 -19.31 26.07 -39.79
N VAL A 4 -20.07 24.99 -39.93
CA VAL A 4 -20.41 24.09 -38.83
C VAL A 4 -19.22 23.17 -38.61
N SER A 5 -18.27 23.61 -37.77
CA SER A 5 -17.24 22.74 -37.22
C SER A 5 -17.91 21.85 -36.17
N ASN A 6 -18.33 20.66 -36.58
CA ASN A 6 -18.75 19.61 -35.66
C ASN A 6 -17.47 19.00 -35.04
N SER A 7 -16.81 19.74 -34.15
CA SER A 7 -15.80 19.20 -33.27
C SER A 7 -16.52 18.30 -32.28
N GLN A 8 -16.56 17.00 -32.59
CA GLN A 8 -16.93 15.99 -31.62
C GLN A 8 -16.13 16.22 -30.34
N GLY A 9 -16.86 16.46 -29.25
CA GLY A 9 -16.31 16.73 -27.95
C GLY A 9 -15.38 15.59 -27.53
N ILE A 10 -14.09 15.88 -27.51
CA ILE A 10 -13.11 15.06 -26.80
C ILE A 10 -13.50 15.18 -25.33
N GLY A 11 -14.03 14.07 -24.80
CA GLY A 11 -14.80 14.02 -23.55
C GLY A 11 -14.14 14.71 -22.37
N SER A 12 -14.87 15.64 -21.78
CA SER A 12 -14.57 16.28 -20.52
C SER A 12 -14.71 15.29 -19.35
N GLY A 13 -13.63 15.11 -18.58
CA GLY A 13 -13.71 14.88 -17.13
C GLY A 13 -13.97 13.47 -16.58
N THR A 14 -13.93 12.40 -17.38
CA THR A 14 -14.09 11.03 -16.86
C THR A 14 -12.76 10.26 -16.90
N VAL A 15 -12.32 9.73 -15.76
CA VAL A 15 -11.19 8.79 -15.73
C VAL A 15 -11.50 7.64 -16.70
N SER A 16 -10.61 7.40 -17.67
CA SER A 16 -10.84 6.49 -18.78
C SER A 16 -11.19 5.08 -18.30
N ARG A 17 -12.08 4.39 -19.03
CA ARG A 17 -12.45 2.99 -18.76
C ARG A 17 -11.20 2.09 -18.59
N THR A 18 -10.14 2.38 -19.35
CA THR A 18 -8.86 1.69 -19.33
C THR A 18 -8.10 1.85 -18.01
N VAL A 19 -8.06 3.06 -17.43
CA VAL A 19 -7.36 3.33 -16.16
C VAL A 19 -8.00 2.52 -15.02
N ASP A 20 -9.32 2.55 -14.97
CA ASP A 20 -10.18 1.70 -14.14
C ASP A 20 -9.78 0.21 -14.08
N TRP A 21 -9.64 -0.35 -15.28
CA TRP A 21 -9.26 -1.74 -15.48
C TRP A 21 -7.80 -1.98 -15.10
N ALA A 22 -6.90 -1.06 -15.44
CA ALA A 22 -5.49 -1.16 -15.06
C ALA A 22 -5.30 -1.11 -13.55
N VAL A 23 -5.95 -0.16 -12.86
CA VAL A 23 -5.99 -0.06 -11.39
C VAL A 23 -6.46 -1.37 -10.78
N THR A 24 -7.61 -1.87 -11.23
CA THR A 24 -8.15 -3.14 -10.73
C THR A 24 -7.18 -4.30 -10.94
N LEU A 25 -6.64 -4.45 -12.17
CA LEU A 25 -5.76 -5.54 -12.53
C LEU A 25 -4.48 -5.50 -11.69
N VAL A 26 -3.83 -4.34 -11.59
CA VAL A 26 -2.61 -4.17 -10.79
C VAL A 26 -2.87 -4.49 -9.32
N THR A 27 -3.97 -3.99 -8.74
CA THR A 27 -4.31 -4.27 -7.34
C THR A 27 -4.55 -5.76 -7.10
N ILE A 28 -5.27 -6.45 -8.00
CA ILE A 28 -5.51 -7.89 -7.88
C ILE A 28 -4.20 -8.67 -8.05
N LEU A 29 -3.38 -8.35 -9.04
CA LEU A 29 -2.11 -9.04 -9.27
C LEU A 29 -1.13 -8.85 -8.10
N ALA A 30 -1.02 -7.63 -7.57
CA ALA A 30 -0.24 -7.36 -6.36
C ALA A 30 -0.77 -8.17 -5.16
N GLY A 31 -2.10 -8.24 -5.00
CA GLY A 31 -2.73 -9.05 -3.97
C GLY A 31 -2.43 -10.54 -4.10
N LEU A 32 -2.52 -11.10 -5.30
CA LEU A 32 -2.17 -12.50 -5.57
C LEU A 32 -0.69 -12.77 -5.31
N LEU A 33 0.20 -11.85 -5.70
CA LEU A 33 1.63 -11.97 -5.45
C LEU A 33 1.94 -11.99 -3.95
N PHE A 34 1.37 -11.07 -3.18
CA PHE A 34 1.52 -11.07 -1.72
C PHE A 34 0.90 -12.31 -1.08
N ALA A 35 -0.27 -12.76 -1.54
CA ALA A 35 -0.91 -13.97 -1.05
C ALA A 35 -0.03 -15.21 -1.28
N ALA A 36 0.51 -15.35 -2.49
CA ALA A 36 1.41 -16.45 -2.85
C ALA A 36 2.73 -16.37 -2.09
N GLY A 37 3.35 -15.20 -2.01
CA GLY A 37 4.59 -14.99 -1.25
C GLY A 37 4.41 -15.28 0.24
N GLY A 38 3.29 -14.85 0.83
CA GLY A 38 2.93 -15.16 2.21
C GLY A 38 2.69 -16.64 2.45
N ALA A 39 2.00 -17.32 1.52
CA ALA A 39 1.79 -18.76 1.59
C ALA A 39 3.11 -19.56 1.48
N VAL A 40 4.00 -19.16 0.57
CA VAL A 40 5.33 -19.78 0.44
C VAL A 40 6.16 -19.53 1.69
N LEU A 41 6.17 -18.31 2.22
CA LEU A 41 6.90 -18.01 3.45
C LEU A 41 6.36 -18.80 4.64
N TYR A 42 5.04 -18.92 4.73
CA TYR A 42 4.35 -19.73 5.75
C TYR A 42 4.70 -21.21 5.63
N SER A 43 4.68 -21.78 4.42
CA SER A 43 4.97 -23.21 4.21
C SER A 43 6.44 -23.57 4.33
N SER A 44 7.33 -22.63 3.99
CA SER A 44 8.78 -22.84 3.99
C SER A 44 9.44 -22.43 5.31
N ALA A 45 8.66 -22.00 6.31
CA ALA A 45 9.15 -21.65 7.64
C ALA A 45 9.55 -22.92 8.43
N ASP A 46 10.54 -23.66 7.96
CA ASP A 46 11.05 -24.84 8.65
C ASP A 46 12.02 -24.45 9.78
N ARG A 47 11.91 -25.10 10.94
CA ARG A 47 12.85 -24.86 12.04
C ARG A 47 14.26 -25.35 11.74
N SER A 48 14.40 -26.32 10.84
CA SER A 48 15.67 -26.98 10.53
C SER A 48 16.70 -26.06 9.87
N TRP A 49 16.28 -25.23 8.90
CA TRP A 49 17.20 -24.29 8.24
C TRP A 49 17.63 -23.16 9.18
N ILE A 50 16.70 -22.69 10.04
CA ILE A 50 16.97 -21.66 11.06
C ILE A 50 17.95 -22.21 12.09
N ALA A 51 17.70 -23.43 12.58
CA ALA A 51 18.59 -24.10 13.53
C ALA A 51 19.99 -24.33 12.93
N ALA A 52 20.09 -24.68 11.65
CA ALA A 52 21.38 -24.83 10.98
C ALA A 52 22.14 -23.50 10.91
N ALA A 53 21.47 -22.39 10.56
CA ALA A 53 22.10 -21.07 10.49
C ALA A 53 22.57 -20.55 11.86
N VAL A 54 21.82 -20.85 12.94
CA VAL A 54 22.22 -20.53 14.32
C VAL A 54 23.38 -21.43 14.77
N ALA A 55 23.32 -22.73 14.48
CA ALA A 55 24.37 -23.69 14.86
C ALA A 55 25.71 -23.42 14.14
N GLU A 56 25.67 -22.91 12.91
CA GLU A 56 26.86 -22.48 12.16
C GLU A 56 27.48 -21.19 12.72
N GLY A 57 26.82 -20.52 13.67
CA GLY A 57 27.28 -19.25 14.25
C GLY A 57 27.04 -18.04 13.34
N THR A 58 26.30 -18.21 12.24
CA THR A 58 25.96 -17.13 11.31
C THR A 58 25.03 -16.10 11.96
N VAL A 59 24.16 -16.56 12.88
CA VAL A 59 23.27 -15.70 13.66
C VAL A 59 23.46 -16.04 15.14
N HIS A 60 24.00 -15.09 15.91
CA HIS A 60 24.17 -15.22 17.36
C HIS A 60 23.51 -14.04 18.09
N SER A 61 23.10 -14.26 19.33
CA SER A 61 22.57 -13.24 20.21
C SER A 61 23.15 -13.40 21.60
N ASP A 62 23.69 -12.32 22.15
CA ASP A 62 24.22 -12.30 23.53
C ASP A 62 23.11 -12.41 24.59
N GLY A 63 21.84 -12.23 24.21
CA GLY A 63 20.68 -12.16 25.11
C GLY A 63 19.67 -13.30 24.96
N LEU A 64 19.80 -14.17 23.95
CA LEU A 64 18.91 -15.30 23.70
C LEU A 64 19.71 -16.58 23.62
N THR A 65 19.20 -17.65 24.23
CA THR A 65 19.72 -19.00 23.95
C THR A 65 19.46 -19.37 22.49
N ASP A 66 20.29 -20.23 21.91
CA ASP A 66 20.12 -20.67 20.51
C ASP A 66 18.72 -21.23 20.23
N ALA A 67 18.15 -21.98 21.18
CA ALA A 67 16.78 -22.49 21.08
C ALA A 67 15.73 -21.36 21.02
N GLN A 68 15.86 -20.36 21.90
CA GLN A 68 14.95 -19.20 21.91
C GLN A 68 15.11 -18.35 20.64
N LEU A 69 16.32 -18.21 20.11
CA LEU A 69 16.57 -17.49 18.87
C LEU A 69 15.92 -18.21 17.68
N VAL A 70 16.02 -19.54 17.60
CA VAL A 70 15.35 -20.35 16.57
C VAL A 70 13.84 -20.21 16.65
N ASP A 71 13.25 -20.32 17.85
CA ASP A 71 11.81 -20.16 18.04
C ASP A 71 11.35 -18.72 17.72
N ALA A 72 12.14 -17.71 18.09
CA ALA A 72 11.88 -16.31 17.76
C ALA A 72 11.84 -16.06 16.24
N LEU A 73 12.86 -16.52 15.53
CA LEU A 73 12.98 -16.36 14.07
C LEU A 73 11.91 -17.16 13.33
N HIS A 74 11.63 -18.39 13.76
CA HIS A 74 10.56 -19.21 13.20
C HIS A 74 9.20 -18.55 13.41
N GLY A 75 8.91 -18.09 14.63
CA GLY A 75 7.68 -17.38 14.96
C GLY A 75 7.51 -16.12 14.13
N LEU A 76 8.56 -15.31 13.97
CA LEU A 76 8.52 -14.10 13.15
C LEU A 76 8.28 -14.42 11.66
N ALA A 77 8.94 -15.45 11.12
CA ALA A 77 8.73 -15.91 9.76
C ALA A 77 7.29 -16.41 9.53
N TRP A 78 6.77 -17.17 10.49
CA TRP A 78 5.41 -17.70 10.45
C TRP A 78 4.34 -16.61 10.51
N TRP A 79 4.43 -15.71 11.50
CA TRP A 79 3.54 -14.55 11.62
C TRP A 79 3.68 -13.58 10.44
N GLY A 80 4.90 -13.40 9.93
CA GLY A 80 5.16 -12.63 8.71
C GLY A 80 4.51 -13.25 7.47
N GLY A 81 4.56 -14.57 7.32
CA GLY A 81 3.88 -15.31 6.26
C GLY A 81 2.36 -15.12 6.30
N ILE A 82 1.76 -15.25 7.49
CA ILE A 82 0.32 -14.97 7.70
C ILE A 82 -0.01 -13.52 7.35
N GLY A 83 0.75 -12.56 7.88
CA GLY A 83 0.50 -11.15 7.64
C GLY A 83 0.60 -10.74 6.18
N LEU A 84 1.56 -11.33 5.46
CA LEU A 84 1.74 -11.12 4.03
C LEU A 84 0.58 -11.76 3.23
N ALA A 85 0.14 -12.96 3.62
CA ALA A 85 -0.99 -13.63 2.99
C ALA A 85 -2.31 -12.86 3.18
N VAL A 86 -2.56 -12.38 4.41
CA VAL A 86 -3.73 -11.55 4.74
C VAL A 86 -3.70 -10.24 3.98
N THR A 87 -2.53 -9.59 3.90
CA THR A 87 -2.34 -8.38 3.08
C THR A 87 -2.70 -8.62 1.62
N GLY A 88 -2.24 -9.75 1.06
CA GLY A 88 -2.57 -10.15 -0.30
C GLY A 88 -4.07 -10.34 -0.52
N LEU A 89 -4.74 -11.03 0.39
CA LEU A 89 -6.19 -11.23 0.34
C LEU A 89 -6.96 -9.91 0.42
N LEU A 90 -6.55 -8.99 1.30
CA LEU A 90 -7.14 -7.66 1.41
C LEU A 90 -7.01 -6.87 0.10
N PHE A 91 -5.88 -6.99 -0.59
CA PHE A 91 -5.70 -6.38 -1.92
C PHE A 91 -6.63 -6.97 -2.97
N VAL A 92 -6.77 -8.31 -3.01
CA VAL A 92 -7.71 -8.97 -3.93
C VAL A 92 -9.14 -8.50 -3.65
N ILE A 93 -9.55 -8.47 -2.38
CA ILE A 93 -10.87 -7.97 -1.97
C ILE A 93 -11.04 -6.51 -2.37
N ALA A 94 -10.06 -5.65 -2.12
CA ALA A 94 -10.11 -4.23 -2.48
C ALA A 94 -10.23 -4.02 -3.99
N GLY A 95 -9.45 -4.76 -4.80
CA GLY A 95 -9.54 -4.72 -6.26
C GLY A 95 -10.92 -5.15 -6.77
N VAL A 96 -11.47 -6.26 -6.23
CA VAL A 96 -12.81 -6.73 -6.57
C VAL A 96 -13.88 -5.73 -6.13
N ALA A 97 -13.78 -5.19 -4.92
CA ALA A 97 -14.71 -4.19 -4.40
C ALA A 97 -14.68 -2.90 -5.22
N PHE A 98 -13.50 -2.44 -5.64
CA PHE A 98 -13.32 -1.28 -6.52
C PHE A 98 -13.98 -1.51 -7.89
N MET A 99 -13.80 -2.69 -8.49
CA MET A 99 -14.47 -3.07 -9.74
C MET A 99 -16.00 -3.12 -9.58
N ALA A 100 -16.50 -3.70 -8.48
CA ALA A 100 -17.92 -3.78 -8.18
C ALA A 100 -18.54 -2.40 -7.93
N TYR A 101 -17.83 -1.53 -7.20
CA TYR A 101 -18.20 -0.12 -7.01
C TYR A 101 -18.31 0.55 -8.36
N ARG A 102 -17.25 0.53 -9.18
CA ARG A 102 -17.25 1.19 -10.48
C ARG A 102 -18.39 0.73 -11.39
N THR A 103 -18.67 -0.57 -11.41
CA THR A 103 -19.76 -1.15 -12.22
C THR A 103 -21.14 -0.68 -11.75
N ARG A 104 -21.35 -0.56 -10.44
CA ARG A 104 -22.62 -0.07 -9.85
C ARG A 104 -22.80 1.44 -10.06
N TRP A 105 -21.73 2.22 -10.02
CA TRP A 105 -21.77 3.68 -10.18
C TRP A 105 -22.10 4.12 -11.61
N HIS A 106 -21.68 3.37 -12.64
CA HIS A 106 -22.09 3.66 -14.02
C HIS A 106 -23.61 3.56 -14.24
N ARG A 107 -24.34 2.76 -13.44
CA ARG A 107 -25.81 2.71 -13.48
C ARG A 107 -26.47 3.89 -12.76
N ARG A 108 -25.90 4.37 -11.64
CA ARG A 108 -26.46 5.46 -10.84
C ARG A 108 -26.13 6.87 -11.35
N ARG A 109 -24.97 7.09 -11.98
CA ARG A 109 -24.60 8.39 -12.54
C ARG A 109 -25.46 8.84 -13.73
N ALA A 110 -26.17 7.92 -14.37
CA ALA A 110 -27.19 8.25 -15.36
C ALA A 110 -28.39 9.01 -14.75
N GLU A 111 -28.55 8.97 -13.42
CA GLU A 111 -29.72 9.51 -12.71
C GLU A 111 -29.42 10.85 -11.98
N THR A 112 -28.18 11.14 -11.56
CA THR A 112 -27.86 12.28 -10.67
C THR A 112 -27.11 13.46 -11.30
N GLY A 113 -26.53 13.33 -12.50
CA GLY A 113 -25.94 14.46 -13.23
C GLY A 113 -24.67 15.10 -12.65
N GLU A 114 -24.03 14.53 -11.62
CA GLU A 114 -22.79 15.07 -11.04
C GLU A 114 -21.56 14.82 -11.92
N THR A 115 -20.92 15.89 -12.38
CA THR A 115 -19.74 15.88 -13.25
C THR A 115 -18.47 16.17 -12.47
N GLY A 116 -17.83 15.13 -11.90
CA GLY A 116 -16.49 15.23 -11.30
C GLY A 116 -15.96 13.88 -10.76
N PRO A 117 -14.65 13.59 -10.87
CA PRO A 117 -14.02 12.47 -10.15
C PRO A 117 -13.93 12.77 -8.65
N ASP A 118 -14.41 11.84 -7.81
CA ASP A 118 -14.40 12.01 -6.36
C ASP A 118 -12.97 11.94 -5.80
N THR A 119 -12.65 12.73 -4.78
CA THR A 119 -11.34 12.78 -4.09
C THR A 119 -10.78 11.38 -3.75
N THR A 120 -11.65 10.46 -3.33
CA THR A 120 -11.28 9.08 -3.00
C THR A 120 -10.79 8.31 -4.23
N THR A 121 -11.39 8.51 -5.40
CA THR A 121 -10.98 7.85 -6.65
C THR A 121 -9.60 8.32 -7.08
N ASN A 122 -9.35 9.63 -7.00
CA ASN A 122 -8.04 10.20 -7.35
C ASN A 122 -6.93 9.71 -6.41
N ALA A 123 -7.25 9.56 -5.12
CA ALA A 123 -6.32 8.98 -4.14
C ALA A 123 -5.99 7.51 -4.43
N VAL A 124 -6.97 6.71 -4.85
CA VAL A 124 -6.73 5.30 -5.23
C VAL A 124 -5.86 5.20 -6.48
N ILE A 125 -6.10 6.04 -7.49
CA ILE A 125 -5.27 6.08 -8.71
C ILE A 125 -3.83 6.45 -8.36
N GLY A 126 -3.64 7.49 -7.52
CA GLY A 126 -2.33 7.88 -7.02
C GLY A 126 -1.62 6.74 -6.28
N ALA A 127 -2.34 6.02 -5.43
CA ALA A 127 -1.78 4.87 -4.71
C ALA A 127 -1.30 3.77 -5.66
N VAL A 128 -2.07 3.46 -6.71
CA VAL A 128 -1.64 2.49 -7.72
C VAL A 128 -0.41 2.99 -8.48
N VAL A 129 -0.33 4.27 -8.83
CA VAL A 129 0.86 4.83 -9.46
C VAL A 129 2.09 4.68 -8.55
N THR A 130 1.95 4.94 -7.25
CA THR A 130 3.03 4.70 -6.28
C THR A 130 3.48 3.25 -6.27
N VAL A 131 2.54 2.30 -6.30
CA VAL A 131 2.83 0.86 -6.32
C VAL A 131 3.53 0.45 -7.61
N VAL A 132 3.03 0.89 -8.77
CA VAL A 132 3.63 0.56 -10.07
C VAL A 132 5.02 1.15 -10.21
N THR A 133 5.24 2.34 -9.66
CA THR A 133 6.54 3.03 -9.72
C THR A 133 7.44 2.72 -8.52
N SER A 134 7.12 1.73 -7.69
CA SER A 134 7.82 1.46 -6.41
C SER A 134 9.31 1.11 -6.56
N PHE A 135 9.76 0.78 -7.76
CA PHE A 135 11.18 0.63 -8.08
C PHE A 135 11.95 1.97 -8.07
N VAL A 136 11.24 3.10 -8.02
CA VAL A 136 11.79 4.44 -7.89
C VAL A 136 11.67 4.90 -6.43
N PRO A 137 12.76 5.34 -5.77
CA PRO A 137 12.71 5.80 -4.37
C PRO A 137 11.75 6.96 -4.10
N ILE A 138 11.43 7.76 -5.13
CA ILE A 138 10.49 8.90 -5.06
C ILE A 138 9.08 8.55 -5.57
N SER A 139 8.73 7.27 -5.67
CA SER A 139 7.41 6.83 -6.14
C SER A 139 6.22 7.44 -5.39
N PRO A 140 6.27 7.70 -4.06
CA PRO A 140 5.11 8.31 -3.40
C PRO A 140 4.87 9.75 -3.88
N VAL A 141 5.93 10.46 -4.26
CA VAL A 141 5.81 11.80 -4.87
C VAL A 141 5.08 11.71 -6.20
N LEU A 142 5.40 10.70 -7.02
CA LEU A 142 4.74 10.50 -8.32
C LEU A 142 3.25 10.17 -8.15
N GLY A 143 2.91 9.23 -7.26
CA GLY A 143 1.51 8.89 -7.01
C GLY A 143 0.72 10.03 -6.39
N GLY A 144 1.32 10.76 -5.45
CA GLY A 144 0.77 11.99 -4.90
C GLY A 144 0.50 13.05 -5.97
N ALA A 145 1.46 13.27 -6.87
CA ALA A 145 1.34 14.23 -7.96
C ALA A 145 0.20 13.88 -8.92
N VAL A 146 0.08 12.60 -9.29
CA VAL A 146 -1.06 12.14 -10.12
C VAL A 146 -2.38 12.37 -9.40
N ALA A 147 -2.47 12.06 -8.10
CA ALA A 147 -3.69 12.26 -7.33
C ALA A 147 -4.08 13.75 -7.25
N GLY A 148 -3.12 14.64 -7.00
CA GLY A 148 -3.31 16.09 -6.95
C GLY A 148 -3.71 16.67 -8.31
N TYR A 149 -3.04 16.26 -9.39
CA TYR A 149 -3.32 16.71 -10.75
C TYR A 149 -4.76 16.37 -11.19
N LEU A 150 -5.24 15.17 -10.84
CA LEU A 150 -6.62 14.74 -11.13
C LEU A 150 -7.68 15.46 -10.28
N GLY A 151 -7.29 15.91 -9.08
CA GLY A 151 -8.18 16.57 -8.12
C GLY A 151 -8.62 17.98 -8.49
N ARG A 152 -7.91 18.67 -9.41
CA ARG A 152 -8.19 20.04 -9.89
C ARG A 152 -8.72 20.97 -8.77
N GLY A 153 -7.81 21.50 -7.95
CA GLY A 153 -8.13 22.43 -6.87
C GLY A 153 -6.90 23.24 -6.48
N ASP A 154 -6.96 23.97 -5.35
CA ASP A 154 -5.84 24.75 -4.84
C ASP A 154 -4.72 23.87 -4.25
N GLY A 155 -3.52 24.44 -4.04
CA GLY A 155 -2.36 23.70 -3.52
C GLY A 155 -2.62 23.02 -2.18
N ARG A 156 -3.50 23.58 -1.33
CA ARG A 156 -3.90 22.99 -0.05
C ARG A 156 -4.82 21.77 -0.23
N ASN A 157 -5.69 21.76 -1.23
CA ASN A 157 -6.43 20.57 -1.62
C ASN A 157 -5.48 19.50 -2.17
N GLY A 158 -4.49 19.88 -2.99
CA GLY A 158 -3.44 18.98 -3.50
C GLY A 158 -2.68 18.22 -2.41
N VAL A 159 -2.21 18.93 -1.37
CA VAL A 159 -1.54 18.34 -0.19
C VAL A 159 -2.42 17.29 0.48
N ARG A 160 -3.71 17.60 0.69
CA ARG A 160 -4.67 16.69 1.35
C ARG A 160 -4.90 15.43 0.52
N VAL A 161 -5.18 15.59 -0.77
CA VAL A 161 -5.40 14.46 -1.69
C VAL A 161 -4.15 13.58 -1.78
N GLY A 162 -2.97 14.19 -1.87
CA GLY A 162 -1.69 13.50 -1.85
C GLY A 162 -1.46 12.73 -0.54
N ALA A 163 -1.72 13.35 0.62
CA ALA A 163 -1.62 12.69 1.92
C ALA A 163 -2.58 11.49 2.03
N TYR A 164 -3.83 11.63 1.58
CA TYR A 164 -4.78 10.52 1.54
C TYR A 164 -4.31 9.39 0.63
N SER A 165 -3.76 9.71 -0.55
CA SER A 165 -3.13 8.73 -1.44
C SER A 165 -2.00 7.98 -0.73
N GLY A 166 -1.13 8.70 -0.01
CA GLY A 166 -0.04 8.10 0.77
C GLY A 166 -0.54 7.20 1.89
N LEU A 167 -1.62 7.58 2.59
CA LEU A 167 -2.24 6.76 3.62
C LEU A 167 -2.82 5.47 3.03
N VAL A 168 -3.54 5.57 1.90
CA VAL A 168 -4.07 4.39 1.18
C VAL A 168 -2.95 3.47 0.74
N THR A 169 -1.85 4.03 0.23
CA THR A 169 -0.65 3.28 -0.16
C THR A 169 -0.02 2.54 1.03
N SER A 170 -0.12 3.10 2.24
CA SER A 170 0.52 2.57 3.45
C SER A 170 -0.24 1.39 4.09
N ILE A 171 -1.52 1.18 3.73
CA ILE A 171 -2.36 0.11 4.28
C ILE A 171 -1.68 -1.28 4.31
N PRO A 172 -1.14 -1.82 3.20
CA PRO A 172 -0.50 -3.13 3.21
C PRO A 172 0.69 -3.22 4.18
N VAL A 173 1.49 -2.16 4.26
CA VAL A 173 2.64 -2.09 5.18
C VAL A 173 2.15 -2.10 6.63
N ILE A 174 1.10 -1.33 6.94
CA ILE A 174 0.48 -1.29 8.27
C ILE A 174 -0.02 -2.68 8.68
N VAL A 175 -0.72 -3.38 7.78
CA VAL A 175 -1.23 -4.73 8.06
C VAL A 175 -0.07 -5.69 8.32
N LEU A 176 0.94 -5.73 7.45
CA LEU A 176 2.10 -6.60 7.63
C LEU A 176 2.81 -6.34 8.97
N PHE A 177 3.08 -5.08 9.31
CA PHE A 177 3.73 -4.73 10.57
C PHE A 177 2.88 -5.08 11.78
N ALA A 178 1.55 -4.95 11.71
CA ALA A 178 0.67 -5.37 12.80
C ALA A 178 0.81 -6.87 13.11
N PHE A 179 0.92 -7.71 12.07
CA PHE A 179 1.18 -9.15 12.25
C PHE A 179 2.59 -9.43 12.80
N LEU A 180 3.62 -8.70 12.36
CA LEU A 180 4.98 -8.87 12.88
C LEU A 180 5.07 -8.44 14.35
N ILE A 181 4.46 -7.32 14.72
CA ILE A 181 4.42 -6.81 16.10
C ILE A 181 3.63 -7.77 16.99
N GLY A 182 2.44 -8.20 16.55
CA GLY A 182 1.63 -9.17 17.28
C GLY A 182 2.34 -10.51 17.44
N GLY A 183 2.98 -10.98 16.37
CA GLY A 183 3.77 -12.21 16.37
C GLY A 183 4.96 -12.15 17.32
N ALA A 184 5.74 -11.06 17.28
CA ALA A 184 6.83 -10.84 18.22
C ALA A 184 6.35 -10.84 19.67
N ALA A 185 5.19 -10.23 19.96
CA ALA A 185 4.61 -10.23 21.30
C ALA A 185 4.19 -11.64 21.76
N VAL A 186 3.49 -12.41 20.91
CA VAL A 186 3.06 -13.78 21.21
C VAL A 186 4.27 -14.69 21.46
N VAL A 187 5.21 -14.71 20.52
CA VAL A 187 6.41 -15.55 20.59
C VAL A 187 7.29 -15.17 21.78
N GLY A 188 7.39 -13.87 22.07
CA GLY A 188 8.11 -13.35 23.23
C GLY A 188 7.60 -13.86 24.57
N VAL A 189 6.27 -14.01 24.70
CA VAL A 189 5.64 -14.61 25.89
C VAL A 189 5.92 -16.11 25.95
N GLU A 190 5.81 -16.82 24.82
CA GLU A 190 6.02 -18.26 24.75
C GLU A 190 7.44 -18.68 25.16
N ILE A 191 8.45 -17.92 24.75
CA ILE A 191 9.86 -18.25 25.03
C ILE A 191 10.43 -17.54 26.27
N GLY A 192 9.59 -16.80 27.01
CA GLY A 192 9.95 -16.19 28.31
C GLY A 192 10.81 -14.92 28.22
N VAL A 193 10.79 -14.19 27.11
CA VAL A 193 11.66 -13.02 26.84
C VAL A 193 10.88 -11.71 26.67
N GLY A 194 9.87 -11.49 27.51
CA GLY A 194 8.90 -10.39 27.37
C GLY A 194 9.52 -9.00 27.13
N LEU A 195 10.62 -8.65 27.81
CA LEU A 195 11.30 -7.37 27.59
C LEU A 195 11.98 -7.27 26.22
N GLY A 196 12.65 -8.35 25.78
CA GLY A 196 13.28 -8.40 24.45
C GLY A 196 12.25 -8.31 23.33
N ALA A 197 11.15 -9.05 23.47
CA ALA A 197 10.04 -8.99 22.52
C ALA A 197 9.36 -7.61 22.49
N ALA A 198 9.18 -6.95 23.64
CA ALA A 198 8.67 -5.58 23.70
C ALA A 198 9.61 -4.59 23.00
N ALA A 199 10.93 -4.75 23.14
CA ALA A 199 11.91 -3.93 22.43
C ALA A 199 11.83 -4.13 20.91
N VAL A 200 11.72 -5.38 20.44
CA VAL A 200 11.53 -5.70 19.01
C VAL A 200 10.22 -5.10 18.49
N ALA A 201 9.11 -5.28 19.23
CA ALA A 201 7.82 -4.70 18.89
C ALA A 201 7.88 -3.17 18.79
N LEU A 202 8.59 -2.50 19.71
CA LEU A 202 8.79 -1.06 19.68
C LEU A 202 9.62 -0.62 18.46
N ILE A 203 10.70 -1.33 18.14
CA ILE A 203 11.52 -1.05 16.95
C ILE A 203 10.67 -1.18 15.68
N LEU A 204 9.87 -2.25 15.57
CA LEU A 204 8.95 -2.45 14.46
C LEU A 204 7.90 -1.33 14.39
N LEU A 205 7.35 -0.90 15.53
CA LEU A 205 6.39 0.20 15.58
C LEU A 205 7.00 1.53 15.13
N VAL A 206 8.23 1.83 15.56
CA VAL A 206 8.97 3.03 15.14
C VAL A 206 9.28 2.95 13.64
N ALA A 207 9.75 1.81 13.15
CA ALA A 207 10.00 1.59 11.72
C ALA A 207 8.72 1.75 10.88
N LEU A 208 7.58 1.25 11.36
CA LEU A 208 6.28 1.48 10.74
C LEU A 208 5.94 2.96 10.70
N ALA A 209 6.05 3.65 11.84
CA ALA A 209 5.73 5.07 11.93
C ALA A 209 6.57 5.91 10.97
N VAL A 210 7.89 5.68 10.94
CA VAL A 210 8.80 6.35 10.01
C VAL A 210 8.40 6.06 8.56
N THR A 211 8.17 4.80 8.21
CA THR A 211 7.77 4.39 6.84
C THR A 211 6.48 5.09 6.41
N VAL A 212 5.44 5.06 7.23
CA VAL A 212 4.15 5.70 6.95
C VAL A 212 4.31 7.21 6.82
N LEU A 213 5.03 7.86 7.75
CA LEU A 213 5.26 9.30 7.71
C LEU A 213 6.01 9.72 6.45
N THR A 214 7.03 8.95 6.03
CA THR A 214 7.77 9.21 4.80
C THR A 214 6.87 9.05 3.57
N VAL A 215 6.11 7.96 3.45
CA VAL A 215 5.20 7.73 2.32
C VAL A 215 4.13 8.80 2.24
N VAL A 216 3.48 9.12 3.35
CA VAL A 216 2.42 10.15 3.43
C VAL A 216 2.99 11.53 3.15
N GLY A 217 4.13 11.89 3.74
CA GLY A 217 4.79 13.17 3.53
C GLY A 217 5.23 13.39 2.08
N LEU A 218 5.86 12.37 1.48
CA LEU A 218 6.24 12.42 0.06
C LEU A 218 5.03 12.47 -0.87
N SER A 219 3.95 11.75 -0.55
CA SER A 219 2.71 11.80 -1.33
C SER A 219 2.00 13.14 -1.21
N ALA A 220 2.02 13.76 -0.02
CA ALA A 220 1.49 15.10 0.21
C ALA A 220 2.28 16.15 -0.59
N LEU A 221 3.62 16.05 -0.58
CA LEU A 221 4.51 16.88 -1.41
C LEU A 221 4.21 16.69 -2.90
N GLY A 222 4.07 15.45 -3.34
CA GLY A 222 3.65 15.12 -4.71
C GLY A 222 2.33 15.81 -5.07
N GLY A 223 1.32 15.68 -4.22
CA GLY A 223 0.00 16.27 -4.45
C GLY A 223 0.01 17.78 -4.57
N TYR A 224 0.85 18.47 -3.79
CA TYR A 224 1.09 19.91 -3.95
C TYR A 224 1.69 20.23 -5.33
N LEU A 225 2.75 19.53 -5.73
CA LEU A 225 3.40 19.75 -7.04
C LEU A 225 2.46 19.44 -8.21
N GLY A 226 1.64 18.40 -8.10
CA GLY A 226 0.67 18.01 -9.12
C GLY A 226 -0.36 19.09 -9.42
N VAL A 227 -0.81 19.82 -8.39
CA VAL A 227 -1.71 20.96 -8.55
C VAL A 227 -1.02 22.12 -9.27
N GLU A 228 0.19 22.49 -8.83
CA GLU A 228 0.98 23.58 -9.44
C GLU A 228 1.21 23.35 -10.94
N PHE A 229 1.50 22.11 -11.35
CA PHE A 229 1.62 21.77 -12.77
C PHE A 229 0.29 21.89 -13.54
N SER A 230 -0.83 21.59 -12.90
CA SER A 230 -2.15 21.72 -13.52
C SER A 230 -2.50 23.18 -13.80
N GLU A 231 -2.20 24.08 -12.86
CA GLU A 231 -2.46 25.52 -12.99
C GLU A 231 -1.68 26.14 -14.15
N ARG A 232 -0.41 25.75 -14.33
CA ARG A 232 0.44 26.26 -15.43
C ARG A 232 0.04 25.77 -16.83
N SER A 233 -0.75 24.69 -16.91
CA SER A 233 -1.16 24.08 -18.17
C SER A 233 -2.49 24.62 -18.71
N THR A 234 -3.11 25.57 -18.01
CA THR A 234 -4.40 26.19 -18.33
C THR A 234 -4.20 27.64 -18.75
#